data_AF-A0A660MZK1-F1
#
_entry.id   AF-A0A660MZK1-F1
#
_cell.length_a   1.000
_cell.length_b   1.000
_cell.length_c   1.000
_cell.angle_alpha   90.00
_cell.angle_beta   90.00
_cell.angle_gamma   90.00
#
_symmetry.space_group_name_H-M   'P 1'
#
loop_
_entity.id
_entity.type
_entity.pdbx_description
1 polymer ?
#
loop_
_entity_poly.entity_id
_entity_poly.type
_entity_poly.pdbx_seq_one_letter_code
_entity_poly.pdbx_strand_id
1 'polypeptide(L)'
;MKTNTKIKKAISILTLSVLTLGFFPLNINTTNASSNIVFPLKKVAKLECRFNEFDTLGSDCLEDLPILRTSDYQRYATENGGYNKFTRRYTVLWGASYKYGWDVGYGGHMGVDIATAKGTPVYSMADGEVIHVGTHSAEGNYVSIKHNINGKVVVSNYMHLDGFDISKGS
;
A
#
# COMPACT_ATOMS: atom_id res chain seq x y z
N MET A 1 -32.51 -0.12 -19.80
CA MET A 1 -31.19 0.46 -19.44
C MET A 1 -30.51 -0.52 -18.49
N LYS A 2 -29.22 -0.87 -18.68
CA LYS A 2 -28.65 -2.09 -18.07
C LYS A 2 -28.39 -1.97 -16.56
N THR A 3 -29.31 -2.48 -15.76
CA THR A 3 -29.04 -2.96 -14.39
C THR A 3 -28.32 -4.30 -14.47
N ASN A 4 -27.18 -4.47 -13.79
CA ASN A 4 -26.61 -5.80 -13.56
C ASN A 4 -26.24 -5.99 -12.09
N THR A 5 -26.79 -7.06 -11.52
CA THR A 5 -26.88 -7.35 -10.10
C THR A 5 -25.77 -8.30 -9.64
N LYS A 6 -25.24 -8.08 -8.42
CA LYS A 6 -24.49 -9.00 -7.54
C LYS A 6 -23.90 -10.27 -8.18
N ILE A 7 -22.57 -10.35 -8.21
CA ILE A 7 -21.88 -11.65 -8.30
C ILE A 7 -22.01 -12.37 -6.94
N LYS A 8 -22.48 -13.62 -6.97
CA LYS A 8 -22.73 -14.43 -5.77
C LYS A 8 -21.44 -15.07 -5.25
N LYS A 9 -21.32 -15.16 -3.92
CA LYS A 9 -20.31 -15.96 -3.22
C LYS A 9 -20.71 -17.45 -3.31
N ALA A 10 -19.96 -18.26 -4.06
CA ALA A 10 -19.99 -19.73 -3.94
C ALA A 10 -18.90 -20.41 -4.81
N ILE A 11 -17.81 -20.87 -4.19
CA ILE A 11 -17.21 -22.18 -4.52
C ILE A 11 -16.89 -22.85 -3.18
N SER A 12 -17.88 -23.54 -2.63
CA SER A 12 -17.66 -24.67 -1.72
C SER A 12 -17.92 -25.92 -2.56
N ILE A 13 -16.92 -26.78 -2.73
CA ILE A 13 -17.08 -28.06 -3.44
C ILE A 13 -16.64 -29.19 -2.50
N LEU A 14 -17.62 -30.04 -2.17
CA LEU A 14 -17.56 -31.17 -1.26
C LEU A 14 -18.58 -32.21 -1.78
N THR A 15 -18.23 -33.43 -2.19
CA THR A 15 -16.94 -34.13 -2.29
C THR A 15 -17.04 -35.19 -3.39
N LEU A 16 -15.91 -35.67 -3.93
CA LEU A 16 -15.90 -37.04 -4.48
C LEU A 16 -14.56 -37.74 -4.25
N SER A 17 -14.62 -38.86 -3.52
CA SER A 17 -13.50 -39.78 -3.34
C SER A 17 -13.31 -40.63 -4.60
N VAL A 18 -12.15 -40.51 -5.24
CA VAL A 18 -11.68 -41.50 -6.23
C VAL A 18 -10.32 -42.02 -5.78
N LEU A 19 -10.33 -43.19 -5.15
CA LEU A 19 -9.13 -43.96 -4.84
C LEU A 19 -8.78 -44.83 -6.05
N THR A 20 -7.92 -44.34 -6.95
CA THR A 20 -6.98 -45.19 -7.73
C THR A 20 -5.85 -44.36 -8.34
N LEU A 21 -4.66 -44.55 -7.77
CA LEU A 21 -3.36 -44.69 -8.45
C LEU A 21 -3.26 -44.14 -9.89
N GLY A 22 -2.83 -42.89 -10.00
CA GLY A 22 -2.32 -42.32 -11.24
C GLY A 22 -1.36 -41.18 -10.93
N PHE A 23 -0.05 -41.44 -10.99
CA PHE A 23 0.99 -40.40 -10.90
C PHE A 23 1.00 -39.56 -12.18
N PHE A 24 0.00 -38.69 -12.34
CA PHE A 24 0.14 -37.53 -13.19
C PHE A 24 1.04 -36.54 -12.45
N PRO A 25 2.20 -36.12 -13.01
CA PRO A 25 2.94 -35.02 -12.45
C PRO A 25 2.08 -33.76 -12.59
N LEU A 26 1.46 -33.34 -11.47
CA LEU A 26 0.95 -31.99 -11.33
C LEU A 26 2.15 -31.05 -11.44
N ASN A 27 2.40 -30.56 -12.66
CA ASN A 27 3.20 -29.37 -12.88
C ASN A 27 2.44 -28.19 -12.25
N ILE A 28 2.61 -28.04 -10.93
CA ILE A 28 2.43 -26.77 -10.26
C ILE A 28 3.54 -25.89 -10.80
N ASN A 29 3.28 -25.30 -11.97
CA ASN A 29 4.01 -24.14 -12.43
C ASN A 29 3.77 -23.07 -11.36
N THR A 30 4.73 -22.94 -10.44
CA THR A 30 4.89 -21.76 -9.62
C THR A 30 5.25 -20.64 -10.58
N THR A 31 4.23 -20.08 -11.22
CA THR A 31 4.36 -18.86 -12.00
C THR A 31 4.77 -17.79 -11.00
N ASN A 32 6.09 -17.57 -10.92
CA ASN A 32 6.70 -16.39 -10.37
C ASN A 32 6.26 -15.23 -11.29
N ALA A 33 5.02 -14.79 -11.12
CA ALA A 33 4.53 -13.56 -11.68
C ALA A 33 5.44 -12.46 -11.10
N SER A 34 6.30 -11.91 -11.96
CA SER A 34 7.15 -10.78 -11.63
C SER A 34 6.24 -9.65 -11.19
N SER A 35 6.12 -9.44 -9.88
CA SER A 35 5.20 -8.47 -9.30
C SER A 35 5.69 -7.08 -9.67
N ASN A 36 4.91 -6.35 -10.46
CA ASN A 36 5.19 -4.95 -10.73
C ASN A 36 4.90 -4.15 -9.45
N ILE A 37 5.93 -3.93 -8.63
CA ILE A 37 5.82 -3.13 -7.42
C ILE A 37 5.58 -1.67 -7.82
N VAL A 38 4.51 -1.07 -7.31
CA VAL A 38 4.12 0.32 -7.53
C VAL A 38 4.02 1.08 -6.21
N PHE A 39 4.12 2.41 -6.28
CA PHE A 39 3.81 3.23 -5.11
C PHE A 39 2.29 3.22 -4.84
N PRO A 40 1.88 3.16 -3.56
CA PRO A 40 0.47 3.04 -3.19
C PRO A 40 -0.33 4.33 -3.39
N LEU A 41 0.35 5.46 -3.62
CA LEU A 41 -0.26 6.74 -3.98
C LEU A 41 0.23 7.14 -5.38
N LYS A 42 -0.69 7.60 -6.24
CA LYS A 42 -0.38 8.04 -7.61
C LYS A 42 -0.42 9.56 -7.73
N LYS A 43 -1.56 10.15 -7.34
CA LYS A 43 -1.75 11.58 -7.16
C LYS A 43 -1.95 11.89 -5.69
N VAL A 44 -1.56 13.10 -5.30
CA VAL A 44 -1.62 13.62 -3.95
C VAL A 44 -2.04 15.09 -3.99
N ALA A 45 -2.62 15.58 -2.90
CA ALA A 45 -2.89 17.00 -2.77
C ALA A 45 -1.58 17.79 -2.66
N LYS A 46 -1.50 18.95 -3.31
CA LYS A 46 -0.47 19.95 -2.99
C LYS A 46 -0.57 20.33 -1.52
N LEU A 47 0.55 20.67 -0.92
CA LEU A 47 0.63 20.77 0.54
C LEU A 47 -0.27 21.88 1.09
N GLU A 48 -0.38 23.00 0.40
CA GLU A 48 -1.30 24.10 0.69
C GLU A 48 -2.79 23.68 0.66
N CYS A 49 -3.16 22.71 -0.19
CA CYS A 49 -4.53 22.22 -0.33
C CYS A 49 -4.88 21.04 0.59
N ARG A 50 -3.91 20.47 1.31
CA ARG A 50 -4.02 19.18 2.04
C ARG A 50 -5.04 19.13 3.19
N PHE A 51 -5.63 20.26 3.56
CA PHE A 51 -6.62 20.34 4.65
C PHE A 51 -8.07 20.25 4.17
N ASN A 52 -8.30 20.15 2.85
CA ASN A 52 -9.60 19.87 2.26
C ASN A 52 -9.73 18.37 1.93
N GLU A 53 -10.96 17.91 1.65
CA GLU A 53 -11.21 16.54 1.18
C GLU A 53 -10.71 16.37 -0.27
N PHE A 54 -10.05 15.25 -0.58
CA PHE A 54 -9.35 15.04 -1.86
C PHE A 54 -10.28 15.09 -3.09
N ASP A 55 -11.53 14.66 -2.95
CA ASP A 55 -12.53 14.65 -4.02
C ASP A 55 -13.03 16.06 -4.41
N THR A 56 -12.85 17.05 -3.52
CA THR A 56 -13.16 18.47 -3.78
C THR A 56 -12.05 19.22 -4.53
N LEU A 57 -10.86 18.63 -4.68
CA LEU A 57 -9.69 19.33 -5.17
C LEU A 57 -9.68 19.49 -6.71
N GLY A 58 -9.50 20.73 -7.15
CA GLY A 58 -9.20 21.06 -8.54
C GLY A 58 -7.83 20.55 -9.00
N SER A 59 -7.60 20.51 -10.32
CA SER A 59 -6.32 20.07 -10.91
C SER A 59 -5.14 20.97 -10.55
N ASP A 60 -5.41 22.23 -10.19
CA ASP A 60 -4.47 23.20 -9.64
C ASP A 60 -4.01 22.84 -8.22
N CYS A 61 -4.82 22.10 -7.46
CA CYS A 61 -4.51 21.60 -6.11
C CYS A 61 -3.95 20.17 -6.08
N LEU A 62 -3.80 19.51 -7.23
CA LEU A 62 -3.30 18.13 -7.33
C LEU A 62 -1.91 18.09 -7.98
N GLU A 63 -1.11 17.11 -7.56
CA GLU A 63 0.18 16.79 -8.18
C GLU A 63 0.42 15.27 -8.19
N ASP A 64 1.29 14.79 -9.07
CA ASP A 64 1.75 13.40 -9.04
C ASP A 64 2.70 13.18 -7.85
N LEU A 65 2.69 11.98 -7.27
CA LEU A 65 3.54 11.65 -6.12
C LEU A 65 5.03 11.85 -6.47
N PRO A 66 5.80 12.68 -5.74
CA PRO A 66 7.22 12.89 -6.01
C PRO A 66 8.04 11.67 -5.58
N ILE A 67 8.22 10.70 -6.48
CA ILE A 67 8.84 9.40 -6.20
C ILE A 67 10.29 9.49 -5.72
N LEU A 68 10.58 8.87 -4.56
CA LEU A 68 11.93 8.51 -4.13
C LEU A 68 12.40 7.31 -4.98
N ARG A 69 13.32 7.56 -5.92
CA ARG A 69 13.79 6.56 -6.91
C ARG A 69 14.99 5.75 -6.43
N THR A 70 15.64 6.18 -5.36
CA THR A 70 16.78 5.50 -4.73
C THR A 70 16.62 5.53 -3.22
N SER A 71 17.33 4.63 -2.52
CA SER A 71 17.47 4.64 -1.06
C SER A 71 18.46 5.71 -0.54
N ASP A 72 19.05 6.51 -1.43
CA ASP A 72 19.88 7.66 -1.06
C ASP A 72 18.98 8.82 -0.59
N TYR A 73 18.54 8.73 0.66
CA TYR A 73 17.72 9.74 1.30
C TYR A 73 18.46 11.07 1.52
N GLN A 74 19.81 11.12 1.51
CA GLN A 74 20.55 12.38 1.66
C GLN A 74 20.36 13.29 0.46
N ARG A 75 20.36 12.73 -0.75
CA ARG A 75 20.07 13.46 -1.99
C ARG A 75 18.73 14.18 -1.94
N TYR A 76 17.68 13.53 -1.46
CA TYR A 76 16.34 14.12 -1.35
C TYR A 76 16.21 15.07 -0.15
N ALA A 77 16.88 14.76 0.97
CA ALA A 77 16.81 15.57 2.19
C ALA A 77 17.60 16.88 2.13
N THR A 78 18.56 17.02 1.19
CA THR A 78 19.39 18.24 1.06
C THR A 78 19.02 19.12 -0.14
N GLU A 79 18.15 18.66 -1.06
CA GLU A 79 17.66 19.44 -2.20
C GLU A 79 17.03 20.77 -1.73
N ASN A 80 17.37 21.88 -2.41
CA ASN A 80 16.89 23.23 -2.09
C ASN A 80 17.05 23.63 -0.61
N GLY A 81 18.17 23.26 0.03
CA GLY A 81 18.43 23.56 1.45
C GLY A 81 17.58 22.75 2.43
N GLY A 82 16.96 21.65 1.97
CA GLY A 82 16.17 20.73 2.80
C GLY A 82 14.72 21.13 3.04
N TYR A 83 14.26 22.27 2.51
CA TYR A 83 12.85 22.66 2.52
C TYR A 83 12.25 22.49 1.11
N ASN A 84 11.95 21.23 0.75
CA ASN A 84 11.59 20.84 -0.62
C ASN A 84 10.34 19.92 -0.66
N LYS A 85 9.90 19.57 -1.86
CA LYS A 85 8.72 18.74 -2.09
C LYS A 85 8.81 17.33 -1.48
N PHE A 86 10.01 16.76 -1.36
CA PHE A 86 10.23 15.45 -0.76
C PHE A 86 10.20 15.54 0.76
N THR A 87 10.92 16.48 1.37
CA THR A 87 10.96 16.66 2.84
C THR A 87 9.61 17.10 3.42
N ARG A 88 8.77 17.75 2.63
CA ARG A 88 7.39 18.13 3.00
C ARG A 88 6.36 17.02 2.72
N ARG A 89 6.72 15.98 1.96
CA ARG A 89 5.85 14.84 1.62
C ARG A 89 6.13 13.62 2.49
N TYR A 90 7.39 13.26 2.67
CA TYR A 90 7.82 12.04 3.35
C TYR A 90 8.41 12.35 4.73
N THR A 91 7.75 11.93 5.80
CA THR A 91 8.19 12.18 7.19
C THR A 91 9.56 11.57 7.48
N VAL A 92 9.90 10.45 6.84
CA VAL A 92 11.23 9.82 6.94
C VAL A 92 12.36 10.78 6.53
N LEU A 93 12.12 11.75 5.65
CA LEU A 93 13.12 12.75 5.27
C LEU A 93 13.21 13.94 6.24
N TRP A 94 12.31 14.01 7.24
CA TRP A 94 12.16 15.12 8.17
C TRP A 94 12.18 14.62 9.63
N GLY A 95 13.36 14.21 10.10
CA GLY A 95 13.60 13.81 11.49
C GLY A 95 13.12 12.42 11.88
N ALA A 96 12.06 11.88 11.24
CA ALA A 96 11.59 10.51 11.47
C ALA A 96 12.45 9.42 10.78
N SER A 97 13.63 9.78 10.25
CA SER A 97 14.58 8.80 9.71
C SER A 97 15.46 8.18 10.78
N TYR A 98 15.79 6.91 10.52
CA TYR A 98 16.95 6.16 11.03
C TYR A 98 18.30 6.93 11.00
N LYS A 99 18.37 8.07 10.29
CA LYS A 99 19.53 8.97 10.14
C LYS A 99 20.05 9.52 11.47
N TYR A 100 19.17 9.75 12.45
CA TYR A 100 19.52 10.39 13.73
C TYR A 100 19.68 9.39 14.90
N GLY A 101 19.88 8.10 14.61
CA GLY A 101 20.21 7.09 15.63
C GLY A 101 19.01 6.44 16.31
N TRP A 102 17.78 6.80 15.93
CA TRP A 102 16.56 6.05 16.29
C TRP A 102 16.50 4.76 15.47
N ASP A 103 17.26 3.75 15.91
CA ASP A 103 17.09 2.37 15.46
C ASP A 103 15.67 1.88 15.81
N VAL A 104 15.20 0.81 15.16
CA VAL A 104 13.89 0.21 15.47
C VAL A 104 13.79 -0.21 16.94
N GLY A 105 14.92 -0.53 17.58
CA GLY A 105 15.00 -0.83 19.02
C GLY A 105 14.90 0.37 19.97
N TYR A 106 14.96 1.62 19.48
CA TYR A 106 14.87 2.84 20.30
C TYR A 106 13.59 3.67 20.04
N GLY A 107 12.65 3.15 19.24
CA GLY A 107 11.41 3.86 18.88
C GLY A 107 11.45 4.57 17.53
N GLY A 108 12.35 4.16 16.63
CA GLY A 108 12.32 4.59 15.22
C GLY A 108 11.01 4.22 14.53
N HIS A 109 10.51 5.10 13.65
CA HIS A 109 9.25 4.87 12.94
C HIS A 109 9.43 3.78 11.87
N MET A 110 8.77 2.63 12.05
CA MET A 110 8.89 1.46 11.16
C MET A 110 8.13 1.62 9.83
N GLY A 111 7.38 2.72 9.64
CA GLY A 111 6.66 3.05 8.42
C GLY A 111 7.25 4.24 7.66
N VAL A 112 6.62 4.59 6.54
CA VAL A 112 6.89 5.82 5.78
C VAL A 112 5.57 6.55 5.60
N ASP A 113 5.39 7.69 6.27
CA ASP A 113 4.19 8.50 6.07
C ASP A 113 4.33 9.36 4.82
N ILE A 114 3.22 9.51 4.10
CA ILE A 114 3.13 10.32 2.89
C ILE A 114 2.01 11.35 3.09
N ALA A 115 2.38 12.60 3.39
CA ALA A 115 1.43 13.66 3.68
C ALA A 115 0.61 14.05 2.43
N THR A 116 -0.72 13.91 2.51
CA THR A 116 -1.69 14.27 1.46
C THR A 116 -3.04 14.62 2.11
N ALA A 117 -4.04 14.99 1.31
CA ALA A 117 -5.40 15.26 1.78
C ALA A 117 -6.11 13.98 2.28
N LYS A 118 -7.07 14.17 3.18
CA LYS A 118 -8.03 13.13 3.57
C LYS A 118 -8.81 12.65 2.34
N GLY A 119 -9.15 11.36 2.30
CA GLY A 119 -9.80 10.73 1.15
C GLY A 119 -8.90 10.48 -0.07
N THR A 120 -7.58 10.73 -0.01
CA THR A 120 -6.68 10.41 -1.14
C THR A 120 -6.70 8.90 -1.43
N PRO A 121 -6.97 8.45 -2.68
CA PRO A 121 -7.03 7.02 -3.01
C PRO A 121 -5.70 6.29 -2.83
N VAL A 122 -5.70 5.26 -1.98
CA VAL A 122 -4.58 4.35 -1.72
C VAL A 122 -4.78 3.05 -2.51
N TYR A 123 -3.71 2.57 -3.14
CA TYR A 123 -3.68 1.35 -3.95
C TYR A 123 -2.71 0.33 -3.36
N SER A 124 -2.99 -0.96 -3.57
CA SER A 124 -2.03 -2.02 -3.23
C SER A 124 -0.72 -1.84 -4.00
N MET A 125 0.42 -2.12 -3.35
CA MET A 125 1.75 -1.97 -3.95
C MET A 125 2.07 -3.07 -4.97
N ALA A 126 1.37 -4.19 -4.90
CA ALA A 126 1.46 -5.34 -5.80
C ALA A 126 0.19 -6.20 -5.65
N ASP A 127 -0.01 -7.18 -6.52
CA ASP A 127 -1.05 -8.20 -6.33
C ASP A 127 -0.84 -8.97 -5.01
N GLY A 128 -1.92 -9.38 -4.35
CA GLY A 128 -1.87 -10.02 -3.05
C GLY A 128 -3.26 -10.35 -2.50
N GLU A 129 -3.29 -10.94 -1.32
CA GLU A 129 -4.50 -11.32 -0.58
C GLU A 129 -4.70 -10.36 0.60
N VAL A 130 -5.89 -9.77 0.75
CA VAL A 130 -6.21 -8.96 1.94
C VAL A 130 -6.32 -9.86 3.17
N ILE A 131 -5.33 -9.83 4.07
CA ILE A 131 -5.29 -10.69 5.27
C ILE A 131 -5.88 -10.02 6.52
N HIS A 132 -5.89 -8.69 6.57
CA HIS A 132 -6.50 -7.92 7.65
C HIS A 132 -7.17 -6.65 7.12
N VAL A 133 -8.31 -6.30 7.71
CA VAL A 133 -9.01 -5.01 7.59
C VAL A 133 -9.59 -4.70 8.96
N GLY A 134 -9.33 -3.52 9.51
CA GLY A 134 -9.77 -3.17 10.86
C GLY A 134 -9.44 -1.74 11.28
N THR A 135 -9.63 -1.47 12.57
CA THR A 135 -9.31 -0.19 13.21
C THR A 135 -8.58 -0.46 14.52
N HIS A 136 -7.48 0.24 14.77
CA HIS A 136 -6.74 0.18 16.04
C HIS A 136 -6.29 1.58 16.49
N SER A 137 -5.95 1.74 17.76
CA SER A 137 -5.69 3.07 18.35
C SER A 137 -4.41 3.73 17.85
N ALA A 138 -3.40 2.95 17.50
CA ALA A 138 -2.14 3.46 16.94
C ALA A 138 -2.18 3.60 15.41
N GLU A 139 -2.86 2.69 14.70
CA GLU A 139 -2.88 2.62 13.24
C GLU A 139 -4.07 3.36 12.60
N GLY A 140 -5.09 3.76 13.38
CA GLY A 140 -6.37 4.22 12.81
C GLY A 140 -7.07 3.10 12.03
N ASN A 141 -7.78 3.45 10.95
CA ASN A 141 -8.27 2.44 9.99
C ASN A 141 -7.08 1.90 9.19
N TYR A 142 -6.98 0.57 9.11
CA TYR A 142 -5.84 -0.08 8.47
C TYR A 142 -6.19 -1.36 7.72
N VAL A 143 -5.32 -1.68 6.75
CA VAL A 143 -5.41 -2.84 5.88
C VAL A 143 -4.04 -3.49 5.79
N SER A 144 -3.98 -4.81 5.92
CA SER A 144 -2.75 -5.59 5.69
C SER A 144 -2.95 -6.53 4.50
N ILE A 145 -2.04 -6.48 3.52
CA ILE A 145 -2.09 -7.31 2.30
C ILE A 145 -0.85 -8.20 2.24
N LYS A 146 -1.06 -9.49 2.02
CA LYS A 146 -0.02 -10.52 1.88
C LYS A 146 0.27 -10.74 0.40
N HIS A 147 1.51 -10.52 0.00
CA HIS A 147 2.01 -10.67 -1.36
C HIS A 147 2.96 -11.87 -1.46
N ASN A 148 3.06 -12.43 -2.66
CA ASN A 148 4.20 -13.27 -3.04
C ASN A 148 5.01 -12.49 -4.09
N ILE A 149 6.18 -11.98 -3.68
CA ILE A 149 7.05 -11.15 -4.51
C ILE A 149 8.33 -11.94 -4.77
N ASN A 150 8.51 -12.39 -6.02
CA ASN A 150 9.67 -13.17 -6.46
C ASN A 150 9.97 -14.38 -5.55
N GLY A 151 8.91 -15.12 -5.18
CA GLY A 151 8.98 -16.30 -4.30
C GLY A 151 9.05 -15.99 -2.80
N LYS A 152 9.05 -14.71 -2.39
CA LYS A 152 9.09 -14.30 -0.98
C LYS A 152 7.74 -13.77 -0.52
N VAL A 153 7.31 -14.22 0.67
CA VAL A 153 6.14 -13.64 1.34
C VAL A 153 6.51 -12.25 1.88
N VAL A 154 5.75 -11.25 1.47
CA VAL A 154 5.88 -9.86 1.93
C VAL A 154 4.52 -9.39 2.40
N VAL A 155 4.43 -8.68 3.52
CA VAL A 155 3.20 -8.05 3.99
C VAL A 155 3.35 -6.54 3.89
N SER A 156 2.43 -5.88 3.19
CA SER A 156 2.25 -4.43 3.26
C SER A 156 1.21 -4.09 4.32
N ASN A 157 1.39 -2.94 4.97
CA ASN A 157 0.41 -2.36 5.87
C ASN A 157 0.09 -0.94 5.40
N TYR A 158 -1.20 -0.63 5.31
CA TYR A 158 -1.73 0.68 4.98
C TYR A 158 -2.49 1.18 6.21
N MET A 159 -2.02 2.28 6.80
CA MET A 159 -2.50 2.79 8.08
C MET A 159 -3.01 4.23 7.91
N HIS A 160 -3.71 4.74 8.92
CA HIS A 160 -4.31 6.07 8.98
C HIS A 160 -5.23 6.37 7.79
N LEU A 161 -5.90 5.33 7.27
CA LEU A 161 -6.85 5.47 6.17
C LEU A 161 -8.09 6.23 6.65
N ASP A 162 -8.69 7.01 5.74
CA ASP A 162 -10.00 7.61 6.02
C ASP A 162 -11.09 6.52 6.11
N GLY A 163 -11.07 5.60 5.16
CA GLY A 163 -11.90 4.39 5.13
C GLY A 163 -11.37 3.37 4.13
N PHE A 164 -12.12 2.31 3.89
CA PHE A 164 -11.79 1.24 2.95
C PHE A 164 -13.06 0.67 2.30
N ASP A 165 -12.98 0.34 1.02
CA ASP A 165 -14.05 -0.35 0.25
C ASP A 165 -13.60 -1.76 -0.16
N ILE A 166 -13.02 -2.50 0.80
CA ILE A 166 -12.49 -3.86 0.63
C ILE A 166 -12.77 -4.72 1.87
N SER A 167 -12.67 -6.03 1.72
CA SER A 167 -12.89 -7.00 2.80
C SER A 167 -11.80 -8.06 2.85
N LYS A 168 -11.65 -8.75 3.99
CA LYS A 168 -10.68 -9.84 4.14
C LYS A 168 -10.93 -10.96 3.11
N GLY A 169 -9.88 -11.41 2.43
CA GLY A 169 -9.94 -12.41 1.36
C GLY A 169 -10.50 -11.88 0.03
N SER A 170 -10.53 -10.56 -0.15
CA SER A 170 -10.59 -9.91 -1.47
C SER A 170 -9.21 -9.89 -2.13
#